data_AF-A0A563ENV7-F1
#
_entry.id   AF-A0A563ENV7-F1
#
_cell.length_a   1.000
_cell.length_b   1.000
_cell.length_c   1.000
_cell.angle_alpha   90.00
_cell.angle_beta   90.00
_cell.angle_gamma   90.00
#
_symmetry.space_group_name_H-M   'P 1'
#
loop_
_entity.id
_entity.type
_entity.pdbx_description
1 polymer ?
#
loop_
_entity_poly.entity_id
_entity_poly.type
_entity_poly.pdbx_seq_one_letter_code
_entity_poly.pdbx_strand_id
1 'polypeptide(L)'
;MTKLVNDHNRKVRANPRRLQSEIVRLNNQPAVVRYTVTRTSALNLHTLYRQVERTADTAGWDERSQTLVDFAEAEAANSALVANTLLGDTTNTENLTESTSLTDELNTVSSDLHSRWQGALYSINGSNPDAARHFCTSAREIIVKMIDLKASGAAVLEAHPDGKTPDGRVARRWKIQYLLDRYGAGHASLSEFVEADVNDVMNLFGDFNKATHGDAGQFDLAELRVIKTRVEGAVRFLSAVIRGI
;
A
#
# COMPACT_ATOMS: atom_id res chain seq x y z
N MET A 1 15.27 -25.52 -2.85
CA MET A 1 15.72 -24.37 -2.03
C MET A 1 16.37 -23.26 -2.88
N THR A 2 17.20 -23.59 -3.87
CA THR A 2 17.94 -22.65 -4.75
C THR A 2 17.07 -21.76 -5.66
N LYS A 3 15.89 -22.22 -6.10
CA LYS A 3 15.00 -21.45 -7.00
C LYS A 3 14.30 -20.28 -6.28
N LEU A 4 13.82 -20.50 -5.06
CA LEU A 4 13.17 -19.46 -4.23
C LEU A 4 14.16 -18.37 -3.83
N VAL A 5 15.38 -18.73 -3.45
CA VAL A 5 16.46 -17.77 -3.15
C VAL A 5 16.85 -16.97 -4.39
N ASN A 6 16.94 -17.62 -5.57
CA ASN A 6 17.23 -16.94 -6.83
C ASN A 6 16.09 -16.03 -7.31
N ASP A 7 14.82 -16.40 -7.10
CA ASP A 7 13.65 -15.59 -7.42
C ASP A 7 13.50 -14.41 -6.45
N HIS A 8 13.77 -14.60 -5.16
CA HIS A 8 13.83 -13.53 -4.16
C HIS A 8 14.96 -12.55 -4.49
N ASN A 9 16.19 -13.03 -4.73
CA ASN A 9 17.33 -12.19 -5.15
C ASN A 9 17.09 -11.44 -6.48
N ARG A 10 16.32 -12.03 -7.41
CA ARG A 10 15.90 -11.35 -8.65
C ARG A 10 14.88 -10.25 -8.37
N LYS A 11 13.91 -10.48 -7.49
CA LYS A 11 12.91 -9.47 -7.09
C LYS A 11 13.56 -8.32 -6.33
N VAL A 12 14.45 -8.62 -5.38
CA VAL A 12 15.25 -7.66 -4.60
C VAL A 12 16.13 -6.78 -5.51
N ARG A 13 16.61 -7.28 -6.66
CA ARG A 13 17.38 -6.47 -7.64
C ARG A 13 16.53 -5.78 -8.71
N ALA A 14 15.31 -6.24 -8.94
CA ALA A 14 14.41 -5.67 -9.95
C ALA A 14 13.65 -4.44 -9.43
N ASN A 15 13.28 -4.46 -8.14
CA ASN A 15 12.54 -3.38 -7.52
C ASN A 15 13.29 -2.04 -7.48
N PRO A 16 14.62 -1.96 -7.23
CA PRO A 16 15.29 -0.67 -7.09
C PRO A 16 15.35 0.06 -8.44
N ARG A 17 15.62 -0.71 -9.50
CA ARG A 17 15.62 -0.22 -10.88
C ARG A 17 14.23 0.23 -11.30
N ARG A 18 13.19 -0.56 -10.95
CA ARG A 18 11.80 -0.21 -11.22
C ARG A 18 11.45 1.12 -10.54
N LEU A 19 11.67 1.22 -9.22
CA LEU A 19 11.43 2.42 -8.44
C LEU A 19 12.13 3.63 -9.04
N GLN A 20 13.44 3.53 -9.30
CA GLN A 20 14.20 4.63 -9.88
C GLN A 20 13.63 5.08 -11.24
N SER A 21 13.24 4.13 -12.09
CA SER A 21 12.63 4.44 -13.38
C SER A 21 11.28 5.15 -13.24
N GLU A 22 10.43 4.71 -12.30
CA GLU A 22 9.13 5.32 -12.06
C GLU A 22 9.28 6.74 -11.51
N ILE A 23 10.24 6.97 -10.60
CA ILE A 23 10.50 8.30 -10.03
C ILE A 23 11.05 9.27 -11.06
N VAL A 24 11.97 8.82 -11.93
CA VAL A 24 12.47 9.65 -13.03
C VAL A 24 11.32 10.05 -13.96
N ARG A 25 10.45 9.10 -14.34
CA ARG A 25 9.26 9.40 -15.14
C ARG A 25 8.33 10.39 -14.45
N LEU A 26 8.01 10.13 -13.18
CA LEU A 26 7.08 10.96 -12.42
C LEU A 26 7.56 12.41 -12.31
N ASN A 27 8.85 12.61 -12.08
CA ASN A 27 9.45 13.95 -12.03
C ASN A 27 9.39 14.68 -13.38
N ASN A 28 9.49 13.95 -14.50
CA ASN A 28 9.47 14.52 -15.85
C ASN A 28 8.06 14.80 -16.38
N GLN A 29 7.01 14.29 -15.73
CA GLN A 29 5.63 14.55 -16.16
C GLN A 29 5.15 15.94 -15.74
N PRO A 30 4.30 16.59 -16.56
CA PRO A 30 3.68 17.86 -16.19
C PRO A 30 2.75 17.69 -14.98
N ALA A 31 2.71 18.70 -14.11
CA ALA A 31 1.81 18.69 -12.96
C ALA A 31 0.37 18.93 -13.44
N VAL A 32 -0.48 17.90 -13.36
CA VAL A 32 -1.91 18.00 -13.64
C VAL A 32 -2.66 18.23 -12.33
N VAL A 33 -3.44 19.32 -12.25
CA VAL A 33 -4.18 19.72 -11.04
C VAL A 33 -5.03 18.59 -10.46
N ARG A 34 -5.61 17.73 -11.31
CA ARG A 34 -6.48 16.61 -10.94
C ARG A 34 -5.79 15.56 -10.06
N TYR A 35 -4.48 15.33 -10.22
CA TYR A 35 -3.75 14.24 -9.55
C TYR A 35 -2.59 14.74 -8.67
N THR A 36 -2.61 16.03 -8.28
CA THR A 36 -1.58 16.63 -7.43
C THR A 36 -1.41 15.90 -6.10
N VAL A 37 -2.51 15.46 -5.47
CA VAL A 37 -2.46 14.73 -4.19
C VAL A 37 -1.75 13.39 -4.37
N THR A 38 -2.23 12.57 -5.31
CA THR A 38 -1.62 11.27 -5.63
C THR A 38 -0.14 11.39 -6.03
N ARG A 39 0.23 12.40 -6.83
CA ARG A 39 1.65 12.64 -7.18
C ARG A 39 2.49 13.00 -5.95
N THR A 40 1.99 13.91 -5.12
CA THR A 40 2.72 14.40 -3.94
C THR A 40 2.91 13.27 -2.92
N SER A 41 1.89 12.44 -2.72
CA SER A 41 1.98 11.29 -1.81
C SER A 41 2.95 10.22 -2.33
N ALA A 42 2.99 9.94 -3.63
CA ALA A 42 3.96 9.04 -4.23
C ALA A 42 5.42 9.51 -4.05
N LEU A 43 5.68 10.80 -4.25
CA LEU A 43 7.01 11.39 -4.02
C LEU A 43 7.40 11.40 -2.54
N ASN A 44 6.43 11.64 -1.66
CA ASN A 44 6.64 11.55 -0.21
C ASN A 44 6.99 10.11 0.21
N LEU A 45 6.27 9.11 -0.30
CA LEU A 45 6.58 7.71 -0.04
C LEU A 45 7.99 7.34 -0.48
N HIS A 46 8.42 7.78 -1.66
CA HIS A 46 9.79 7.56 -2.10
C HIS A 46 10.81 8.17 -1.13
N THR A 47 10.56 9.39 -0.66
CA THR A 47 11.43 10.08 0.31
C THR A 47 11.52 9.31 1.63
N LEU A 48 10.39 8.86 2.16
CA LEU A 48 10.31 8.06 3.39
C LEU A 48 10.98 6.69 3.22
N TYR A 49 10.79 6.02 2.08
CA TYR A 49 11.50 4.78 1.78
C TYR A 49 13.02 4.98 1.79
N ARG A 50 13.53 6.05 1.15
CA ARG A 50 14.97 6.37 1.18
C ARG A 50 15.46 6.67 2.60
N GLN A 51 14.60 7.10 3.52
CA GLN A 51 14.94 7.22 4.93
C GLN A 51 14.99 5.85 5.62
N VAL A 52 14.00 4.99 5.38
CA VAL A 52 13.95 3.60 5.86
C VAL A 52 15.21 2.83 5.46
N GLU A 53 15.55 2.83 4.17
CA GLU A 53 16.72 2.16 3.61
C GLU A 53 18.02 2.64 4.28
N ARG A 54 18.24 3.97 4.36
CA ARG A 54 19.42 4.54 5.03
C ARG A 54 19.52 4.12 6.50
N THR A 55 18.39 4.11 7.22
CA THR A 55 18.37 3.69 8.62
C THR A 55 18.63 2.19 8.77
N ALA A 56 18.09 1.37 7.87
CA ALA A 56 18.29 -0.08 7.88
C ALA A 56 19.74 -0.46 7.62
N ASP A 57 20.38 0.18 6.62
CA ASP A 57 21.79 -0.02 6.28
C ASP A 57 22.72 0.38 7.43
N THR A 58 22.43 1.50 8.09
CA THR A 58 23.28 2.04 9.15
C THR A 58 23.15 1.26 10.46
N ALA A 59 21.92 0.87 10.82
CA ALA A 59 21.63 0.22 12.10
C ALA A 59 21.74 -1.31 12.05
N GLY A 60 21.91 -1.91 10.88
CA GLY A 60 22.05 -3.37 10.74
C GLY A 60 20.77 -4.10 11.15
N TRP A 61 19.65 -3.71 10.56
CA TRP A 61 18.33 -4.31 10.86
C TRP A 61 18.31 -5.82 10.62
N ASP A 62 17.50 -6.53 11.41
CA ASP A 62 17.33 -7.98 11.31
C ASP A 62 16.62 -8.41 10.01
N GLU A 63 16.67 -9.71 9.68
CA GLU A 63 16.12 -10.28 8.45
C GLU A 63 14.64 -9.93 8.25
N ARG A 64 13.88 -9.93 9.35
CA ARG A 64 12.48 -9.56 9.36
C ARG A 64 12.28 -8.08 9.00
N SER A 65 12.98 -7.17 9.67
CA SER A 65 12.90 -5.74 9.38
C SER A 65 13.36 -5.46 7.96
N GLN A 66 14.37 -6.16 7.44
CA GLN A 66 14.78 -6.09 6.03
C GLN A 66 13.70 -6.57 5.06
N THR A 67 12.95 -7.60 5.41
CA THR A 67 11.79 -8.03 4.63
C THR A 67 10.73 -6.92 4.54
N LEU A 68 10.53 -6.16 5.61
CA LEU A 68 9.64 -4.99 5.61
C LEU A 68 10.22 -3.81 4.80
N VAL A 69 11.55 -3.68 4.70
CA VAL A 69 12.22 -2.73 3.78
C VAL A 69 11.92 -3.11 2.32
N ASP A 70 11.99 -4.39 1.97
CA ASP A 70 11.65 -4.87 0.62
C ASP A 70 10.18 -4.56 0.26
N PHE A 71 9.25 -4.72 1.22
CA PHE A 71 7.86 -4.31 1.03
C PHE A 71 7.73 -2.80 0.86
N ALA A 72 8.44 -2.00 1.68
CA ALA A 72 8.42 -0.55 1.57
C ALA A 72 8.92 -0.07 0.19
N GLU A 73 9.97 -0.70 -0.34
CA GLU A 73 10.46 -0.43 -1.69
C GLU A 73 9.42 -0.76 -2.77
N ALA A 74 8.81 -1.94 -2.66
CA ALA A 74 7.79 -2.38 -3.60
C ALA A 74 6.59 -1.42 -3.60
N GLU A 75 6.15 -0.95 -2.43
CA GLU A 75 5.04 -0.02 -2.31
C GLU A 75 5.37 1.38 -2.81
N ALA A 76 6.58 1.89 -2.56
CA ALA A 76 7.04 3.15 -3.16
C ALA A 76 7.02 3.08 -4.70
N ALA A 77 7.43 1.94 -5.27
CA ALA A 77 7.41 1.72 -6.72
C ALA A 77 5.98 1.58 -7.26
N ASN A 78 5.09 0.89 -6.52
CA ASN A 78 3.68 0.75 -6.90
C ASN A 78 2.96 2.10 -6.87
N SER A 79 3.22 2.94 -5.85
CA SER A 79 2.64 4.28 -5.76
C SER A 79 3.11 5.18 -6.92
N ALA A 80 4.40 5.17 -7.25
CA ALA A 80 4.94 5.92 -8.38
C ALA A 80 4.36 5.46 -9.74
N LEU A 81 4.20 4.14 -9.94
CA LEU A 81 3.55 3.58 -11.14
C LEU A 81 2.10 4.07 -11.29
N VAL A 82 1.33 4.05 -10.20
CA VAL A 82 -0.06 4.55 -10.19
C VAL A 82 -0.11 6.03 -10.56
N ALA A 83 0.76 6.83 -9.95
CA ALA A 83 0.83 8.27 -10.23
C ALA A 83 1.17 8.54 -11.71
N ASN A 84 2.16 7.83 -12.27
CA ASN A 84 2.51 7.92 -13.69
C ASN A 84 1.33 7.55 -14.60
N THR A 85 0.63 6.46 -14.26
CA THR A 85 -0.52 5.98 -15.04
C THR A 85 -1.65 7.00 -15.07
N LEU A 86 -2.01 7.55 -13.91
CA LEU A 86 -3.09 8.54 -13.81
C LEU A 86 -2.75 9.86 -14.53
N LEU A 87 -1.46 10.17 -14.63
CA LEU A 87 -0.98 11.32 -15.39
C LEU A 87 -0.85 11.03 -16.91
N GLY A 88 -1.29 9.85 -17.37
CA GLY A 88 -1.43 9.48 -18.77
C GLY A 88 -0.31 8.61 -19.34
N ASP A 89 0.62 8.13 -18.50
CA ASP A 89 1.71 7.24 -18.95
C ASP A 89 1.38 5.78 -18.66
N THR A 90 0.98 5.06 -19.71
CA THR A 90 0.58 3.65 -19.63
C THR A 90 1.70 2.67 -19.99
N THR A 91 2.95 3.13 -20.17
CA THR A 91 4.07 2.34 -20.72
C THR A 91 4.36 1.03 -19.98
N ASN A 92 3.99 0.93 -18.70
CA ASN A 92 4.27 -0.23 -17.84
C ASN A 92 3.02 -1.00 -17.36
N THR A 93 1.82 -0.65 -17.83
CA THR A 93 0.57 -1.27 -17.32
C THR A 93 0.28 -2.63 -17.93
N GLU A 94 0.83 -2.94 -19.11
CA GLU A 94 0.62 -4.21 -19.83
C GLU A 94 1.21 -5.43 -19.12
N ASN A 95 2.18 -5.24 -18.23
CA ASN A 95 2.82 -6.33 -17.46
C ASN A 95 2.09 -6.65 -16.15
N LEU A 96 0.96 -6.01 -15.86
CA LEU A 96 0.18 -6.27 -14.64
C LEU A 96 -0.63 -7.55 -14.79
N THR A 97 -0.25 -8.59 -14.03
CA THR A 97 -0.96 -9.88 -14.04
C THR A 97 -2.31 -9.78 -13.34
N GLU A 98 -3.35 -10.34 -13.95
CA GLU A 98 -4.72 -10.37 -13.39
C GLU A 98 -4.83 -11.25 -12.14
N SER A 99 -4.03 -12.31 -12.04
CA SER A 99 -4.04 -13.25 -10.91
C SER A 99 -3.62 -12.59 -9.60
N THR A 100 -4.48 -12.68 -8.58
CA THR A 100 -4.13 -12.31 -7.20
C THR A 100 -3.59 -13.53 -6.45
N SER A 101 -2.54 -13.36 -5.65
CA SER A 101 -2.12 -14.38 -4.66
C SER A 101 -2.63 -14.07 -3.25
N LEU A 102 -3.38 -12.97 -3.10
CA LEU A 102 -3.77 -12.40 -1.82
C LEU A 102 -4.90 -13.18 -1.14
N THR A 103 -5.72 -13.90 -1.90
CA THR A 103 -6.88 -14.64 -1.36
C THR A 103 -6.47 -15.64 -0.29
N ASP A 104 -5.42 -16.42 -0.53
CA ASP A 104 -4.98 -17.43 0.44
C ASP A 104 -4.35 -16.78 1.67
N GLU A 105 -3.56 -15.72 1.49
CA GLU A 105 -2.92 -14.97 2.57
C GLU A 105 -3.96 -14.32 3.50
N LEU A 106 -4.97 -13.65 2.95
CA LEU A 106 -6.01 -13.02 3.76
C LEU A 106 -6.86 -14.03 4.53
N ASN A 107 -7.11 -15.22 3.96
CA ASN A 107 -7.87 -16.26 4.65
C ASN A 107 -7.12 -16.77 5.90
N THR A 108 -5.79 -16.74 5.91
CA THR A 108 -5.00 -17.06 7.12
C THR A 108 -5.12 -15.99 8.21
N VAL A 109 -5.50 -14.75 7.85
CA VAL A 109 -5.69 -13.65 8.79
C VAL A 109 -7.14 -13.61 9.28
N SER A 110 -8.11 -13.67 8.36
CA SER A 110 -9.55 -13.64 8.65
C SER A 110 -10.36 -14.04 7.42
N SER A 111 -11.31 -14.96 7.61
CA SER A 111 -12.27 -15.33 6.56
C SER A 111 -13.19 -14.17 6.14
N ASP A 112 -13.50 -13.22 7.04
CA ASP A 112 -14.24 -11.99 6.71
C ASP A 112 -13.43 -11.11 5.75
N LEU A 113 -12.13 -10.93 6.01
CA LEU A 113 -11.24 -10.17 5.11
C LEU A 113 -11.10 -10.84 3.74
N HIS A 114 -11.00 -12.16 3.71
CA HIS A 114 -11.00 -12.93 2.47
C HIS A 114 -12.27 -12.70 1.64
N SER A 115 -13.45 -12.86 2.25
CA SER A 115 -14.74 -12.63 1.58
C SER A 115 -14.88 -11.19 1.07
N ARG A 116 -14.40 -10.20 1.84
CA ARG A 116 -14.38 -8.80 1.42
C ARG A 116 -13.48 -8.56 0.22
N TRP A 117 -12.31 -9.20 0.19
CA TRP A 117 -11.41 -9.12 -0.96
C TRP A 117 -12.01 -9.76 -2.21
N GLN A 118 -12.66 -10.92 -2.08
CA GLN A 118 -13.38 -11.54 -3.19
C GLN A 118 -14.50 -10.64 -3.72
N GLY A 119 -15.27 -10.00 -2.83
CA GLY A 119 -16.28 -9.01 -3.21
C GLY A 119 -15.69 -7.79 -3.93
N ALA A 120 -14.54 -7.29 -3.45
CA ALA A 120 -13.81 -6.21 -4.10
C ALA A 120 -13.40 -6.59 -5.53
N LEU A 121 -12.78 -7.76 -5.70
CA LEU A 121 -12.38 -8.27 -7.02
C LEU A 121 -13.57 -8.47 -7.95
N TYR A 122 -14.66 -9.05 -7.45
CA TYR A 122 -15.89 -9.25 -8.23
C TYR A 122 -16.48 -7.92 -8.73
N SER A 123 -16.30 -6.84 -7.96
CA SER A 123 -16.79 -5.52 -8.36
C SER A 123 -16.01 -4.89 -9.52
N ILE A 124 -14.75 -5.30 -9.75
CA ILE A 124 -13.95 -4.93 -10.92
C ILE A 124 -14.42 -5.76 -12.11
N ASN A 125 -15.57 -5.39 -12.66
CA ASN A 125 -16.14 -5.96 -13.88
C ASN A 125 -16.45 -4.82 -14.85
N GLY A 126 -16.06 -4.95 -16.12
CA GLY A 126 -16.30 -3.94 -17.16
C GLY A 126 -17.78 -3.61 -17.39
N SER A 127 -18.69 -4.49 -16.95
CA SER A 127 -20.14 -4.25 -17.03
C SER A 127 -20.71 -3.51 -15.81
N ASN A 128 -19.90 -3.25 -14.78
CA ASN A 128 -20.34 -2.57 -13.56
C ASN A 128 -19.98 -1.07 -13.62
N PRO A 129 -20.97 -0.17 -13.83
CA PRO A 129 -20.71 1.27 -13.89
C PRO A 129 -20.22 1.85 -12.55
N ASP A 130 -20.38 1.12 -11.44
CA ASP A 130 -19.93 1.52 -10.11
C ASP A 130 -18.74 0.69 -9.57
N ALA A 131 -17.99 0.05 -10.48
CA ALA A 131 -16.85 -0.82 -10.14
C ALA A 131 -15.82 -0.13 -9.24
N ALA A 132 -15.43 1.10 -9.60
CA ALA A 132 -14.42 1.85 -8.86
C ALA A 132 -14.86 2.13 -7.41
N ARG A 133 -16.10 2.58 -7.20
CA ARG A 133 -16.62 2.91 -5.87
C ARG A 133 -16.74 1.68 -5.00
N HIS A 134 -17.30 0.60 -5.54
CA HIS A 134 -17.43 -0.67 -4.83
C HIS A 134 -16.06 -1.23 -4.44
N PHE A 135 -15.11 -1.26 -5.37
CA PHE A 135 -13.75 -1.71 -5.11
C PHE A 135 -13.07 -0.87 -4.01
N CYS A 136 -13.08 0.47 -4.15
CA CYS A 136 -12.44 1.37 -3.18
C CYS A 136 -13.07 1.27 -1.79
N THR A 137 -14.39 1.11 -1.71
CA THR A 137 -15.11 0.96 -0.44
C THR A 137 -14.70 -0.33 0.26
N SER A 138 -14.75 -1.48 -0.44
CA SER A 138 -14.35 -2.76 0.13
C SER A 138 -12.86 -2.79 0.51
N ALA A 139 -11.99 -2.23 -0.33
CA ALA A 139 -10.55 -2.13 -0.07
C ALA A 139 -10.23 -1.29 1.17
N ARG A 140 -10.91 -0.14 1.34
CA ARG A 140 -10.79 0.70 2.54
C ARG A 140 -11.17 -0.07 3.79
N GLU A 141 -12.28 -0.80 3.77
CA GLU A 141 -12.74 -1.58 4.91
C GLU A 141 -11.76 -2.70 5.28
N ILE A 142 -11.15 -3.36 4.30
CA ILE A 142 -10.12 -4.38 4.52
C ILE A 142 -8.93 -3.78 5.26
N ILE A 143 -8.36 -2.68 4.77
CA ILE A 143 -7.18 -2.04 5.37
C ILE A 143 -7.45 -1.60 6.82
N VAL A 144 -8.60 -0.96 7.07
CA VAL A 144 -8.98 -0.52 8.42
C VAL A 144 -9.13 -1.71 9.36
N LYS A 145 -9.87 -2.74 8.93
CA LYS A 145 -10.08 -3.94 9.75
C LYS A 145 -8.80 -4.71 10.04
N MET A 146 -7.88 -4.78 9.09
CA MET A 146 -6.59 -5.44 9.26
C MET A 146 -5.81 -4.84 10.43
N ILE A 147 -5.67 -3.50 10.45
CA ILE A 147 -4.95 -2.80 11.51
C ILE A 147 -5.63 -3.05 12.87
N ASP A 148 -6.97 -3.00 12.90
CA ASP A 148 -7.74 -3.18 14.14
C ASP A 148 -7.72 -4.61 14.68
N LEU A 149 -7.48 -5.62 13.82
CA LEU A 149 -7.56 -7.04 14.15
C LEU A 149 -6.58 -7.48 15.23
N LYS A 150 -5.39 -6.86 15.28
CA LYS A 150 -4.33 -7.17 16.25
C LYS A 150 -3.89 -5.98 17.11
N ALA A 151 -4.43 -4.78 16.86
CA ALA A 151 -4.14 -3.56 17.61
C ALA A 151 -5.42 -2.98 18.22
N SER A 152 -5.98 -3.68 19.20
CA SER A 152 -7.15 -3.20 19.92
C SER A 152 -6.83 -1.88 20.63
N GLY A 153 -7.81 -0.98 20.73
CA GLY A 153 -7.58 0.34 21.32
C GLY A 153 -7.05 0.26 22.76
N ALA A 154 -7.54 -0.70 23.56
CA ALA A 154 -7.06 -0.90 24.92
C ALA A 154 -5.58 -1.33 24.97
N ALA A 155 -5.18 -2.31 24.16
CA ALA A 155 -3.80 -2.79 24.13
C ALA A 155 -2.81 -1.72 23.63
N VAL A 156 -3.24 -0.92 22.65
CA VAL A 156 -2.42 0.17 22.12
C VAL A 156 -2.27 1.28 23.15
N LEU A 157 -3.31 1.62 23.92
CA LEU A 157 -3.24 2.65 24.96
C LEU A 157 -2.47 2.21 26.20
N GLU A 158 -2.41 0.91 26.46
CA GLU A 158 -1.53 0.35 27.49
C GLU A 158 -0.06 0.55 27.12
N ALA A 159 0.31 0.29 25.86
CA ALA A 159 1.68 0.47 25.36
C ALA A 159 2.04 1.93 25.06
N HIS A 160 1.07 2.72 24.58
CA HIS A 160 1.23 4.11 24.16
C HIS A 160 0.10 4.98 24.76
N PRO A 161 0.23 5.44 26.02
CA PRO A 161 -0.82 6.19 26.70
C PRO A 161 -1.25 7.49 26.00
N ASP A 162 -0.30 8.16 25.32
CA ASP A 162 -0.54 9.38 24.52
C ASP A 162 -1.10 9.08 23.12
N GLY A 163 -1.56 7.83 22.92
CA GLY A 163 -1.98 7.25 21.66
C GLY A 163 -3.25 7.84 21.01
N LYS A 164 -3.84 8.87 21.62
CA LYS A 164 -5.20 9.33 21.31
C LYS A 164 -5.24 10.49 20.32
N THR A 165 -6.27 10.49 19.48
CA THR A 165 -6.71 11.64 18.71
C THR A 165 -7.52 12.61 19.59
N PRO A 166 -7.77 13.87 19.14
CA PRO A 166 -8.55 14.83 19.92
C PRO A 166 -9.98 14.37 20.27
N ASP A 167 -10.58 13.49 19.46
CA ASP A 167 -11.89 12.87 19.71
C ASP A 167 -11.82 11.60 20.59
N GLY A 168 -10.65 11.31 21.17
CA GLY A 168 -10.46 10.24 22.15
C GLY A 168 -10.27 8.83 21.56
N ARG A 169 -10.25 8.69 20.23
CA ARG A 169 -9.96 7.42 19.54
C ARG A 169 -8.46 7.16 19.50
N VAL A 170 -8.05 5.91 19.31
CA VAL A 170 -6.62 5.60 19.11
C VAL A 170 -6.23 5.95 17.68
N ALA A 171 -5.18 6.76 17.53
CA ALA A 171 -4.70 7.14 16.21
C ALA A 171 -4.08 5.93 15.48
N ARG A 172 -4.32 5.81 14.17
CA ARG A 172 -3.83 4.68 13.36
C ARG A 172 -2.30 4.53 13.42
N ARG A 173 -1.54 5.64 13.41
CA ARG A 173 -0.08 5.63 13.59
C ARG A 173 0.37 4.85 14.82
N TRP A 174 -0.38 4.96 15.92
CA TRP A 174 -0.05 4.27 17.17
C TRP A 174 -0.44 2.79 17.13
N LYS A 175 -1.46 2.43 16.36
CA LYS A 175 -1.79 1.02 16.09
C LYS A 175 -0.69 0.36 15.24
N ILE A 176 -0.20 1.06 14.23
CA ILE A 176 0.92 0.61 13.38
C ILE A 176 2.19 0.47 14.21
N GLN A 177 2.56 1.50 14.98
CA GLN A 177 3.72 1.45 15.88
C GLN A 177 3.62 0.25 16.83
N TYR A 178 2.49 0.07 17.50
CA TYR A 178 2.25 -1.05 18.40
C TYR A 178 2.46 -2.41 17.72
N LEU A 179 1.97 -2.58 16.47
CA LEU A 179 2.13 -3.82 15.72
C LEU A 179 3.60 -4.08 15.37
N LEU A 180 4.33 -3.04 14.96
CA LEU A 180 5.75 -3.15 14.66
C LEU A 180 6.58 -3.47 15.91
N ASP A 181 6.31 -2.77 17.02
CA ASP A 181 6.96 -2.98 18.32
C ASP A 181 6.76 -4.39 18.85
N ARG A 182 5.51 -4.89 18.79
CA ARG A 182 5.12 -6.22 19.25
C ARG A 182 5.97 -7.34 18.66
N TYR A 183 6.54 -7.11 17.49
CA TYR A 183 7.31 -8.09 16.77
C TYR A 183 8.74 -7.64 16.42
N GLY A 184 9.28 -6.66 17.15
CA GLY A 184 10.69 -6.28 17.05
C GLY A 184 11.08 -5.45 15.82
N ALA A 185 10.12 -4.91 15.07
CA ALA A 185 10.36 -4.06 13.89
C ALA A 185 9.97 -2.59 14.14
N GLY A 186 10.00 -2.16 15.41
CA GLY A 186 9.55 -0.87 15.94
C GLY A 186 10.33 0.37 15.52
N HIS A 187 10.90 0.39 14.31
CA HIS A 187 11.74 1.48 13.83
C HIS A 187 10.88 2.68 13.43
N ALA A 188 11.24 3.87 13.92
CA ALA A 188 10.46 5.10 13.68
C ALA A 188 10.28 5.41 12.18
N SER A 189 11.34 5.27 11.37
CA SER A 189 11.29 5.47 9.92
C SER A 189 10.33 4.49 9.23
N LEU A 190 10.31 3.23 9.66
CA LEU A 190 9.43 2.21 9.11
C LEU A 190 7.97 2.45 9.50
N SER A 191 7.72 2.81 10.75
CA SER A 191 6.38 3.17 11.25
C SER A 191 5.80 4.37 10.51
N GLU A 192 6.62 5.41 10.29
CA GLU A 192 6.25 6.58 9.50
C GLU A 192 5.94 6.20 8.04
N PHE A 193 6.76 5.34 7.42
CA PHE A 193 6.52 4.85 6.08
C PHE A 193 5.20 4.08 5.97
N VAL A 194 4.92 3.13 6.87
CA VAL A 194 3.69 2.31 6.83
C VAL A 194 2.45 3.20 6.99
N GLU A 195 2.48 4.18 7.90
CA GLU A 195 1.36 5.13 8.05
C GLU A 195 1.19 6.01 6.80
N ALA A 196 2.29 6.47 6.20
CA ALA A 196 2.23 7.22 4.95
C ALA A 196 1.70 6.37 3.79
N ASP A 197 2.04 5.08 3.74
CA ASP A 197 1.58 4.13 2.72
C ASP A 197 0.08 3.94 2.79
N VAL A 198 -0.45 3.73 4.00
CA VAL A 198 -1.90 3.67 4.21
C VAL A 198 -2.56 4.97 3.79
N ASN A 199 -1.99 6.13 4.13
CA ASN A 199 -2.55 7.43 3.72
C ASN A 199 -2.54 7.60 2.19
N ASP A 200 -1.47 7.20 1.50
CA ASP A 200 -1.37 7.23 0.05
C ASP A 200 -2.50 6.44 -0.62
N VAL A 201 -2.74 5.20 -0.17
CA VAL A 201 -3.88 4.39 -0.67
C VAL A 201 -5.23 5.03 -0.35
N MET A 202 -5.40 5.58 0.86
CA MET A 202 -6.67 6.20 1.26
C MET A 202 -6.97 7.49 0.48
N ASN A 203 -5.93 8.24 0.12
CA ASN A 203 -6.01 9.42 -0.73
C ASN A 203 -6.36 9.04 -2.16
N LEU A 204 -5.74 7.97 -2.67
CA LEU A 204 -6.05 7.39 -3.98
C LEU A 204 -7.56 7.13 -4.11
N PHE A 205 -8.16 6.46 -3.12
CA PHE A 205 -9.62 6.23 -3.12
C PHE A 205 -10.44 7.51 -3.18
N GLY A 206 -9.95 8.62 -2.61
CA GLY A 206 -10.59 9.92 -2.68
C GLY A 206 -10.59 10.50 -4.09
N ASP A 207 -9.44 10.45 -4.77
CA ASP A 207 -9.28 10.92 -6.16
C ASP A 207 -10.14 10.07 -7.11
N PHE A 208 -10.20 8.76 -6.88
CA PHE A 208 -11.02 7.83 -7.66
C PHE A 208 -12.52 8.05 -7.46
N ASN A 209 -12.99 8.18 -6.22
CA ASN A 209 -14.41 8.41 -5.98
C ASN A 209 -14.88 9.73 -6.61
N LYS A 210 -14.08 10.81 -6.61
CA LYS A 210 -14.43 12.09 -7.23
C LYS A 210 -14.53 12.01 -8.75
N ALA A 211 -13.65 11.23 -9.38
CA ALA A 211 -13.66 11.03 -10.82
C ALA A 211 -14.88 10.25 -11.32
N THR A 212 -15.55 9.45 -10.48
CA THR A 212 -16.82 8.78 -10.84
C THR A 212 -18.05 9.70 -10.88
N HIS A 213 -17.90 11.00 -10.59
CA HIS A 213 -19.00 11.96 -10.49
C HIS A 213 -18.91 13.15 -11.47
N GLY A 214 -17.95 13.18 -12.39
CA GLY A 214 -17.80 14.26 -13.38
C GLY A 214 -18.11 13.85 -14.82
N ASP A 215 -18.36 14.83 -15.71
CA ASP A 215 -18.61 14.66 -17.16
C ASP A 215 -17.46 14.00 -17.93
N ALA A 216 -16.35 13.68 -17.26
CA ALA A 216 -15.15 13.07 -17.82
C ALA A 216 -14.99 11.62 -17.35
N GLY A 217 -15.48 10.70 -18.19
CA GLY A 217 -14.91 9.35 -18.39
C GLY A 217 -15.02 8.38 -17.23
N GLN A 218 -15.74 7.27 -17.46
CA GLN A 218 -15.52 6.05 -16.70
C GLN A 218 -14.03 5.70 -16.71
N PHE A 219 -13.48 5.30 -15.57
CA PHE A 219 -12.12 4.75 -15.52
C PHE A 219 -12.03 3.58 -16.48
N ASP A 220 -10.95 3.55 -17.27
CA ASP A 220 -10.72 2.40 -18.11
C ASP A 220 -10.26 1.20 -17.26
N LEU A 221 -10.35 0.01 -17.86
CA LEU A 221 -9.98 -1.22 -17.17
C LEU A 221 -8.49 -1.25 -16.77
N ALA A 222 -7.62 -0.51 -17.47
CA ALA A 222 -6.20 -0.46 -17.16
C ALA A 222 -5.94 0.37 -15.89
N GLU A 223 -6.62 1.50 -15.71
CA GLU A 223 -6.58 2.30 -14.49
C GLU A 223 -7.05 1.47 -13.29
N LEU A 224 -8.18 0.76 -13.43
CA LEU A 224 -8.69 -0.13 -12.36
C LEU A 224 -7.72 -1.25 -11.99
N ARG A 225 -7.01 -1.84 -12.96
CA ARG A 225 -5.98 -2.86 -12.73
C ARG A 225 -4.79 -2.32 -11.95
N VAL A 226 -4.33 -1.11 -12.27
CA VAL A 226 -3.20 -0.45 -11.60
C VAL A 226 -3.55 -0.16 -10.13
N ILE A 227 -4.77 0.30 -9.85
CA ILE A 227 -5.24 0.49 -8.48
C ILE A 227 -5.31 -0.85 -7.75
N LYS A 228 -5.88 -1.89 -8.38
CA LYS A 228 -5.95 -3.22 -7.79
C LYS A 228 -4.56 -3.66 -7.34
N THR A 229 -3.55 -3.54 -8.21
CA THR A 229 -2.16 -3.88 -7.87
C THR A 229 -1.64 -3.08 -6.69
N ARG A 230 -1.91 -1.76 -6.65
CA ARG A 230 -1.48 -0.91 -5.52
C ARG A 230 -2.13 -1.32 -4.20
N VAL A 231 -3.44 -1.56 -4.20
CA VAL A 231 -4.16 -2.00 -3.00
C VAL A 231 -3.69 -3.38 -2.57
N GLU A 232 -3.50 -4.30 -3.51
CA GLU A 232 -3.00 -5.65 -3.22
C GLU A 232 -1.61 -5.60 -2.57
N GLY A 233 -0.72 -4.73 -3.06
CA GLY A 233 0.58 -4.47 -2.46
C GLY A 233 0.48 -3.99 -1.01
N ALA A 234 -0.31 -2.94 -0.77
CA ALA A 234 -0.54 -2.40 0.57
C ALA A 234 -1.11 -3.44 1.54
N VAL A 235 -2.06 -4.25 1.07
CA VAL A 235 -2.64 -5.33 1.88
C VAL A 235 -1.62 -6.41 2.20
N ARG A 236 -0.74 -6.80 1.26
CA ARG A 236 0.36 -7.73 1.57
C ARG A 236 1.32 -7.16 2.59
N PHE A 237 1.68 -5.89 2.45
CA PHE A 237 2.59 -5.23 3.38
C PHE A 237 1.99 -5.18 4.79
N LEU A 238 0.73 -4.75 4.92
CA LEU A 238 0.03 -4.77 6.22
C LEU A 238 -0.11 -6.18 6.79
N SER A 239 -0.36 -7.18 5.94
CA SER A 239 -0.41 -8.59 6.35
C SER A 239 0.92 -9.02 6.99
N ALA A 240 2.06 -8.65 6.39
CA ALA A 240 3.39 -8.92 6.95
C ALA A 240 3.57 -8.22 8.31
N VAL A 241 3.20 -6.93 8.42
CA VAL A 241 3.25 -6.17 9.68
C VAL A 241 2.42 -6.85 10.78
N ILE A 242 1.20 -7.29 10.47
CA ILE A 242 0.24 -7.80 11.46
C ILE A 242 0.52 -9.24 11.89
N ARG A 243 0.95 -10.09 10.95
CA ARG A 243 1.30 -11.50 11.22
C ARG A 243 2.69 -11.64 11.81
N GLY A 244 3.52 -10.65 11.59
CA GLY A 244 4.92 -10.63 11.96
C GLY A 244 5.73 -11.75 11.34
N ILE A 245 5.58 -11.91 10.03
CA ILE A 245 6.37 -12.82 9.19
C ILE A 245 7.23 -12.04 8.21
#